data_AF-A0A1S3JF41-F1
#
_entry.id   AF-A0A1S3JF41-F1
#
_cell.length_a   1.000
_cell.length_b   1.000
_cell.length_c   1.000
_cell.angle_alpha   90.00
_cell.angle_beta   90.00
_cell.angle_gamma   90.00
#
_symmetry.space_group_name_H-M   'P 1'
#
loop_
_entity.id
_entity.type
_entity.pdbx_description
1 polymer ?
#
loop_
_entity_poly.entity_id
_entity_poly.type
_entity_poly.pdbx_seq_one_letter_code
_entity_poly.pdbx_strand_id
1 'polypeptide(L)'
;MEFRISMLYSILSVLLYGGFAGNAKARERRDRDVTCPSSSSQVREEIKSCTQNYNQHLGQLTAGPRFLYSGVDVEAIRTFCQGYDQGTRCLEFMIKMCPETKSQVQTYLYNMTNFQELCTHPKLYEVYAMHQNCYIAQKKYSENCYRTYYTVSDDVTYNAKIGQQAAVQIVCIRLDDFLNCVKDNIFAKCGPEASTITDVLVNTALDLSQTCSSKALAGTTKSSASGATSSPGEGTNRQESARSTAHVQDAPTLTLLFVNVCLQLGLAFFLTWRTS
;
A
#
# COMPACT_ATOMS: atom_id res chain seq x y z
N MET A 1 53.84 -7.39 30.55
CA MET A 1 52.63 -6.61 30.22
C MET A 1 51.68 -7.39 29.29
N GLU A 2 51.63 -8.72 29.37
CA GLU A 2 50.86 -9.55 28.42
C GLU A 2 49.78 -10.44 29.05
N PHE A 3 49.69 -10.48 30.39
CA PHE A 3 48.72 -11.35 31.09
C PHE A 3 47.34 -10.73 31.33
N ARG A 4 47.11 -9.46 30.97
CA ARG A 4 45.83 -8.76 31.23
C ARG A 4 44.86 -8.70 30.04
N ILE A 5 45.28 -9.12 28.84
CA ILE A 5 44.42 -9.08 27.64
C ILE A 5 43.56 -10.36 27.51
N SER A 6 44.03 -11.50 28.02
CA SER A 6 43.30 -12.76 27.87
C SER A 6 42.05 -12.88 28.75
N MET A 7 41.95 -12.13 29.86
CA MET A 7 40.82 -12.23 30.77
C MET A 7 39.60 -11.41 30.32
N LEU A 8 39.81 -10.37 29.49
CA LEU A 8 38.73 -9.55 28.93
C LEU A 8 37.98 -10.27 27.79
N TYR A 9 38.64 -11.15 27.04
CA TYR A 9 38.01 -11.92 25.97
C TYR A 9 37.04 -13.01 26.50
N SER A 10 37.31 -13.58 27.67
CA SER A 10 36.41 -14.58 28.29
C SER A 10 35.15 -13.96 28.90
N ILE A 11 35.20 -12.69 29.32
CA ILE A 11 34.02 -11.99 29.86
C ILE A 11 33.14 -11.47 28.71
N LEU A 12 33.72 -11.00 27.60
CA LEU A 12 32.94 -10.59 26.42
C LEU A 12 32.23 -11.75 25.73
N SER A 13 32.82 -12.95 25.73
CA SER A 13 32.18 -14.14 25.13
C SER A 13 30.99 -14.65 25.93
N VAL A 14 31.00 -14.52 27.26
CA VAL A 14 29.84 -14.87 28.11
C VAL A 14 28.69 -13.85 27.97
N LEU A 15 28.99 -12.57 27.74
CA LEU A 15 27.96 -11.54 27.51
C LEU A 15 27.38 -11.59 26.09
N LEU A 16 28.14 -12.02 25.09
CA LEU A 16 27.65 -12.15 23.70
C LEU A 16 26.89 -13.47 23.45
N TYR A 17 27.15 -14.54 24.22
CA TYR A 17 26.43 -15.82 24.08
C TYR A 17 25.41 -16.12 25.19
N GLY A 18 25.39 -15.35 26.28
CA GLY A 18 24.45 -15.54 27.39
C GLY A 18 23.02 -15.04 27.15
N GLY A 19 22.77 -14.30 26.06
CA GLY A 19 21.48 -13.63 25.80
C GLY A 19 20.37 -14.48 25.20
N PHE A 20 20.65 -15.69 24.69
CA PHE A 20 19.64 -16.50 23.97
C PHE A 20 19.02 -17.65 24.78
N ALA A 21 19.62 -18.05 25.91
CA ALA A 21 19.09 -19.16 26.73
C ALA A 21 17.90 -18.75 27.62
N GLY A 22 17.73 -17.46 27.91
CA GLY A 22 16.62 -16.93 28.71
C GLY A 22 15.26 -16.97 27.99
N ASN A 23 15.26 -16.90 26.65
CA ASN A 23 14.02 -16.87 25.87
C ASN A 23 13.45 -18.26 25.56
N ALA A 24 14.27 -19.32 25.54
CA ALA A 24 13.77 -20.68 25.33
C ALA A 24 12.94 -21.19 26.53
N LYS A 25 13.39 -20.91 27.76
CA LYS A 25 12.70 -21.29 29.01
C LYS A 25 11.41 -20.50 29.26
N ALA A 26 11.32 -19.26 28.77
CA ALA A 26 10.09 -18.46 28.79
C ALA A 26 9.08 -18.91 27.71
N ARG A 27 9.56 -19.46 26.59
CA ARG A 27 8.74 -20.02 25.52
C ARG A 27 8.13 -21.37 25.92
N GLU A 28 8.90 -22.22 26.59
CA GLU A 28 8.46 -23.55 27.06
C GLU A 28 7.48 -23.51 28.26
N ARG A 29 7.43 -22.39 29.00
CA ARG A 29 6.40 -22.16 30.04
C ARG A 29 5.06 -21.65 29.52
N ARG A 30 4.98 -21.20 28.26
CA ARG A 30 3.74 -20.65 27.68
C ARG A 30 2.82 -21.73 27.07
N ASP A 31 3.32 -22.95 26.90
CA ASP A 31 2.56 -24.07 26.34
C ASP A 31 1.74 -24.86 27.39
N ARG A 32 1.79 -24.49 28.68
CA ARG A 32 1.26 -25.35 29.75
C ARG A 32 -0.07 -24.92 30.40
N ASP A 33 -0.68 -23.82 29.97
CA ASP A 33 -2.08 -23.49 30.29
C ASP A 33 -2.59 -22.42 29.32
N VAL A 34 -2.85 -22.81 28.06
CA VAL A 34 -3.51 -21.91 27.11
C VAL A 34 -4.99 -21.88 27.45
N THR A 35 -5.37 -20.93 28.29
CA THR A 35 -6.77 -20.65 28.60
C THR A 35 -7.33 -19.77 27.49
N CYS A 36 -8.35 -20.27 26.79
CA CYS A 36 -8.97 -19.49 25.73
C CYS A 36 -9.82 -18.33 26.28
N PRO A 37 -9.78 -17.15 25.64
CA PRO A 37 -10.59 -16.01 26.03
C PRO A 37 -12.08 -16.35 25.90
N SER A 38 -12.82 -16.23 27.01
CA SER A 38 -14.22 -16.64 27.10
C SER A 38 -15.22 -15.56 26.69
N SER A 39 -14.75 -14.33 26.44
CA SER A 39 -15.60 -13.20 26.05
C SER A 39 -15.03 -12.41 24.87
N SER A 40 -15.90 -11.72 24.14
CA SER A 40 -15.48 -10.86 23.02
C SER A 40 -14.56 -9.71 23.43
N SER A 41 -14.67 -9.22 24.66
CA SER A 41 -13.75 -8.20 25.18
C SER A 41 -12.35 -8.76 25.42
N GLN A 42 -12.22 -9.97 25.95
CA GLN A 42 -10.93 -10.63 26.13
C GLN A 42 -10.27 -10.93 24.78
N VAL A 43 -11.04 -11.42 23.80
CA VAL A 43 -10.52 -11.63 22.44
C VAL A 43 -9.96 -10.33 21.86
N ARG A 44 -10.66 -9.20 22.02
CA ARG A 44 -10.19 -7.89 21.53
C ARG A 44 -8.90 -7.42 22.21
N GLU A 45 -8.76 -7.60 23.52
CA GLU A 45 -7.53 -7.23 24.23
C GLU A 45 -6.34 -8.10 23.83
N GLU A 46 -6.54 -9.41 23.64
CA GLU A 46 -5.49 -10.31 23.12
C GLU A 46 -5.08 -9.92 21.69
N ILE A 47 -6.04 -9.60 20.82
CA ILE A 47 -5.76 -9.10 19.47
C ILE A 47 -4.97 -7.79 19.54
N LYS A 48 -5.35 -6.86 20.42
CA LYS A 48 -4.64 -5.59 20.61
C LYS A 48 -3.22 -5.81 21.11
N SER A 49 -3.02 -6.76 22.02
CA SER A 49 -1.70 -7.19 22.50
C SER A 49 -0.86 -7.75 21.35
N CYS A 50 -1.39 -8.69 20.55
CA CYS A 50 -0.72 -9.23 19.37
C CYS A 50 -0.33 -8.14 18.36
N THR A 51 -1.18 -7.14 18.15
CA THR A 51 -1.00 -6.12 17.12
C THR A 51 -0.37 -4.82 17.62
N GLN A 52 0.05 -4.75 18.89
CA GLN A 52 0.57 -3.52 19.49
C GLN A 52 1.78 -2.96 18.72
N ASN A 53 2.80 -3.79 18.46
CA ASN A 53 4.01 -3.37 17.74
C ASN A 53 3.68 -2.97 16.30
N TYR A 54 2.83 -3.74 15.62
CA TYR A 54 2.33 -3.41 14.29
C TYR A 54 1.67 -2.02 14.26
N ASN A 55 0.71 -1.76 15.17
CA ASN A 55 -0.01 -0.49 15.23
C ASN A 55 0.88 0.69 15.61
N GLN A 56 1.86 0.47 16.49
CA GLN A 56 2.82 1.49 16.90
C GLN A 56 3.67 1.98 15.71
N HIS A 57 4.08 1.06 14.83
CA HIS A 57 4.94 1.39 13.69
C HIS A 57 4.17 1.71 12.41
N LEU A 58 2.90 1.32 12.29
CA LEU A 58 2.07 1.60 11.13
C LEU A 58 2.03 3.11 10.83
N GLY A 59 1.87 3.95 11.85
CA GLY A 59 1.86 5.40 11.69
C GLY A 59 3.15 5.97 11.09
N GLN A 60 4.30 5.31 11.23
CA GLN A 60 5.55 5.77 10.63
C GLN A 60 5.60 5.55 9.11
N LEU A 61 4.80 4.60 8.60
CA LEU A 61 4.69 4.30 7.17
C LEU A 61 3.50 5.01 6.50
N THR A 62 2.47 5.35 7.28
CA THR A 62 1.20 5.88 6.74
C THR A 62 0.89 7.32 7.16
N ALA A 63 1.54 7.88 8.19
CA ALA A 63 1.27 9.24 8.65
C ALA A 63 2.15 10.29 7.95
N GLY A 64 1.52 11.16 7.15
CA GLY A 64 2.13 12.38 6.61
C GLY A 64 2.60 12.28 5.15
N PRO A 65 3.31 13.31 4.62
CA PRO A 65 3.81 13.36 3.23
C PRO A 65 5.00 12.42 2.98
N ARG A 66 5.15 11.36 3.78
CA ARG A 66 6.24 10.38 3.74
C ARG A 66 5.65 9.02 3.40
N PHE A 67 5.07 8.92 2.21
CA PHE A 67 4.65 7.64 1.67
C PHE A 67 5.87 6.75 1.39
N LEU A 68 5.70 5.43 1.44
CA LEU A 68 6.76 4.45 1.15
C LEU A 68 7.52 4.73 -0.17
N TYR A 69 6.82 5.24 -1.18
CA TYR A 69 7.37 5.62 -2.48
C TYR A 69 8.12 6.97 -2.51
N SER A 70 8.21 7.70 -1.39
CA SER A 70 8.86 9.01 -1.27
C SER A 70 10.10 9.05 -0.38
N GLY A 71 10.66 7.87 -0.05
CA GLY A 71 11.94 7.74 0.65
C GLY A 71 11.80 7.77 2.18
N VAL A 72 10.97 6.87 2.72
CA VAL A 72 10.91 6.58 4.15
C VAL A 72 12.25 5.99 4.62
N ASP A 73 12.54 6.05 5.90
CA ASP A 73 13.71 5.36 6.46
C ASP A 73 13.53 3.84 6.34
N VAL A 74 14.51 3.15 5.74
CA VAL A 74 14.50 1.68 5.63
C VAL A 74 14.40 0.99 6.99
N GLU A 75 14.93 1.59 8.06
CA GLU A 75 14.79 1.05 9.42
C GLU A 75 13.33 1.09 9.92
N ALA A 76 12.56 2.09 9.49
CA ALA A 76 11.13 2.17 9.81
C ALA A 76 10.36 1.04 9.12
N ILE A 77 10.67 0.76 7.85
CA ILE A 77 10.09 -0.38 7.11
C ILE A 77 10.44 -1.70 7.81
N ARG A 78 11.72 -1.88 8.19
CA ARG A 78 12.19 -3.11 8.85
C ARG A 78 11.51 -3.31 10.19
N THR A 79 11.44 -2.27 11.02
CA THR A 79 10.82 -2.35 12.34
C THR A 79 9.32 -2.62 12.23
N PHE A 80 8.65 -1.96 11.28
CA PHE A 80 7.25 -2.23 10.99
C PHE A 80 7.02 -3.70 10.60
N CYS A 81 7.82 -4.25 9.69
CA CYS A 81 7.63 -5.61 9.23
C CYS A 81 7.98 -6.67 10.30
N GLN A 82 8.88 -6.36 11.22
CA GLN A 82 9.06 -7.20 12.42
C GLN A 82 7.79 -7.20 13.28
N GLY A 83 7.15 -6.04 13.48
CA GLY A 83 5.87 -5.92 14.17
C GLY A 83 4.74 -6.66 13.44
N TYR A 84 4.70 -6.56 12.12
CA TYR A 84 3.78 -7.30 11.25
C TYR A 84 3.93 -8.81 11.45
N ASP A 85 5.14 -9.36 11.30
CA ASP A 85 5.41 -10.80 11.44
C ASP A 85 5.09 -11.33 12.83
N GLN A 86 5.40 -10.55 13.87
CA GLN A 86 5.06 -10.91 15.25
C GLN A 86 3.55 -10.94 15.46
N GLY A 87 2.85 -9.92 14.95
CA GLY A 87 1.40 -9.80 15.07
C GLY A 87 0.65 -10.89 14.33
N THR A 88 0.98 -11.14 13.06
CA THR A 88 0.34 -12.19 12.25
C THR A 88 0.52 -13.57 12.88
N ARG A 89 1.75 -13.92 13.29
CA ARG A 89 2.01 -15.21 13.97
C ARG A 89 1.27 -15.33 15.31
N CYS A 90 1.16 -14.25 16.07
CA CYS A 90 0.41 -14.23 17.33
C CYS A 90 -1.08 -14.49 17.08
N LEU A 91 -1.68 -13.80 16.10
CA LEU A 91 -3.07 -13.98 15.70
C LEU A 91 -3.34 -15.39 15.13
N GLU A 92 -2.46 -15.91 14.29
CA GLU A 92 -2.55 -17.29 13.77
C GLU A 92 -2.46 -18.32 14.91
N PHE A 93 -1.58 -18.09 15.90
CA PHE A 93 -1.50 -18.92 17.09
C PHE A 93 -2.79 -18.87 17.91
N MET A 94 -3.42 -17.70 18.07
CA MET A 94 -4.73 -17.58 18.72
C MET A 94 -5.79 -18.42 18.00
N ILE A 95 -5.87 -18.35 16.66
CA ILE A 95 -6.81 -19.17 15.88
C ILE A 95 -6.55 -20.66 16.09
N LYS A 96 -5.27 -21.05 16.12
CA LYS A 96 -4.86 -22.45 16.27
C LYS A 96 -5.22 -23.00 17.66
N MET A 97 -5.02 -22.22 18.71
CA MET A 97 -5.28 -22.64 20.09
C MET A 97 -6.74 -22.49 20.51
N CYS A 98 -7.42 -21.47 19.97
CA CYS A 98 -8.78 -21.08 20.35
C CYS A 98 -9.62 -20.83 19.08
N PRO A 99 -10.07 -21.89 18.38
CA PRO A 99 -10.75 -21.79 17.09
C PRO A 99 -12.02 -20.93 17.10
N GLU A 100 -12.69 -20.80 18.23
CA GLU A 100 -13.86 -19.95 18.45
C GLU A 100 -13.57 -18.45 18.26
N THR A 101 -12.31 -18.05 18.39
CA THR A 101 -11.87 -16.66 18.17
C THR A 101 -11.71 -16.31 16.69
N LYS A 102 -11.72 -17.33 15.80
CA LYS A 102 -11.35 -17.21 14.39
C LYS A 102 -12.08 -16.10 13.64
N SER A 103 -13.40 -15.98 13.80
CA SER A 103 -14.18 -14.96 13.07
C SER A 103 -13.74 -13.55 13.41
N GLN A 104 -13.48 -13.26 14.69
CA GLN A 104 -13.00 -11.97 15.15
C GLN A 104 -11.56 -11.72 14.70
N VAL A 105 -10.68 -12.72 14.84
CA VAL A 105 -9.26 -12.60 14.46
C VAL A 105 -9.09 -12.41 12.95
N GLN A 106 -9.89 -13.10 12.12
CA GLN A 106 -9.81 -13.01 10.66
C GLN A 106 -10.05 -11.59 10.13
N THR A 107 -10.91 -10.80 10.76
CA THR A 107 -11.11 -9.40 10.38
C THR A 107 -9.83 -8.57 10.53
N TYR A 108 -9.05 -8.83 11.59
CA TYR A 108 -7.78 -8.13 11.80
C TYR A 108 -6.69 -8.62 10.85
N LEU A 109 -6.60 -9.94 10.62
CA LEU A 109 -5.68 -10.50 9.63
C LEU A 109 -5.96 -9.94 8.23
N TYR A 110 -7.23 -9.81 7.84
CA TYR A 110 -7.63 -9.21 6.57
C TYR A 110 -7.06 -7.79 6.42
N ASN A 111 -7.21 -6.93 7.42
CA ASN A 111 -6.68 -5.57 7.40
C ASN A 111 -5.14 -5.52 7.32
N MET A 112 -4.46 -6.54 7.84
CA MET A 112 -3.00 -6.65 7.76
C MET A 112 -2.52 -7.12 6.39
N THR A 113 -3.34 -7.77 5.56
CA THR A 113 -2.90 -8.30 4.25
C THR A 113 -2.35 -7.23 3.29
N ASN A 114 -2.74 -5.95 3.46
CA ASN A 114 -2.22 -4.81 2.67
C ASN A 114 -0.69 -4.72 2.71
N PHE A 115 -0.07 -5.22 3.77
CA PHE A 115 1.36 -5.11 4.03
C PHE A 115 2.13 -6.42 3.78
N GLN A 116 1.42 -7.50 3.41
CA GLN A 116 2.04 -8.80 3.23
C GLN A 116 3.12 -8.76 2.15
N GLU A 117 2.82 -8.13 1.01
CA GLU A 117 3.77 -8.03 -0.09
C GLU A 117 4.99 -7.21 0.32
N LEU A 118 4.80 -6.07 0.99
CA LEU A 118 5.91 -5.28 1.54
C LEU A 118 6.82 -6.12 2.45
N CYS A 119 6.25 -6.84 3.41
CA CYS A 119 7.05 -7.52 4.43
C CYS A 119 7.64 -8.86 3.99
N THR A 120 7.10 -9.46 2.93
CA THR A 120 7.61 -10.74 2.38
C THR A 120 8.41 -10.57 1.08
N HIS A 121 8.45 -9.37 0.49
CA HIS A 121 9.14 -9.16 -0.78
C HIS A 121 10.65 -9.42 -0.66
N PRO A 122 11.21 -10.32 -1.49
CA PRO A 122 12.62 -10.65 -1.44
C PRO A 122 13.47 -9.43 -1.81
N LYS A 123 14.55 -9.19 -1.07
CA LYS A 123 15.48 -8.07 -1.29
C LYS A 123 14.88 -6.66 -1.17
N LEU A 124 13.63 -6.48 -0.72
CA LEU A 124 13.03 -5.15 -0.57
C LEU A 124 13.95 -4.21 0.22
N TYR A 125 14.40 -4.65 1.40
CA TYR A 125 15.26 -3.84 2.26
C TYR A 125 16.61 -3.49 1.63
N GLU A 126 17.21 -4.44 0.91
CA GLU A 126 18.51 -4.27 0.28
C GLU A 126 18.43 -3.23 -0.84
N VAL A 127 17.50 -3.45 -1.79
CA VAL A 127 17.27 -2.54 -2.91
C VAL A 127 16.84 -1.17 -2.41
N TYR A 128 15.90 -1.12 -1.47
CA TYR A 128 15.43 0.15 -0.94
C TYR A 128 16.52 0.92 -0.19
N ALA A 129 17.33 0.26 0.65
CA ALA A 129 18.45 0.90 1.33
C ALA A 129 19.48 1.48 0.35
N MET A 130 19.82 0.72 -0.70
CA MET A 130 20.77 1.17 -1.73
C MET A 130 20.28 2.41 -2.49
N HIS A 131 18.97 2.51 -2.73
CA HIS A 131 18.38 3.57 -3.54
C HIS A 131 17.60 4.63 -2.72
N GLN A 132 17.60 4.56 -1.39
CA GLN A 132 16.78 5.41 -0.51
C GLN A 132 17.00 6.90 -0.80
N ASN A 133 18.25 7.33 -0.90
CA ASN A 133 18.59 8.73 -1.20
C ASN A 133 18.03 9.19 -2.55
N CYS A 134 17.96 8.31 -3.54
CA CYS A 134 17.37 8.62 -4.83
C CYS A 134 15.84 8.78 -4.73
N TYR A 135 15.15 7.88 -4.02
CA TYR A 135 13.71 8.04 -3.74
C TYR A 135 13.40 9.36 -3.02
N ILE A 136 14.22 9.73 -2.03
CA ILE A 136 14.11 11.03 -1.34
C ILE A 136 14.28 12.19 -2.32
N ALA A 137 15.28 12.14 -3.22
CA ALA A 137 15.49 13.17 -4.23
C ALA A 137 14.33 13.27 -5.23
N GLN A 138 13.67 12.15 -5.55
CA GLN A 138 12.52 12.10 -6.46
C GLN A 138 11.17 12.35 -5.77
N LYS A 139 11.15 12.55 -4.45
CA LYS A 139 9.93 12.74 -3.65
C LYS A 139 8.92 13.70 -4.28
N LYS A 140 9.36 14.89 -4.69
CA LYS A 140 8.49 15.93 -5.27
C LYS A 140 7.78 15.45 -6.54
N TYR A 141 8.46 14.63 -7.35
CA TYR A 141 7.87 14.05 -8.55
C TYR A 141 6.80 13.02 -8.19
N SER A 142 7.11 12.09 -7.29
CA SER A 142 6.14 11.09 -6.82
C SER A 142 4.91 11.72 -6.16
N GLU A 143 5.09 12.79 -5.39
CA GLU A 143 3.98 13.58 -4.82
C GLU A 143 3.12 14.26 -5.89
N ASN A 144 3.72 14.67 -7.01
CA ASN A 144 2.97 15.23 -8.13
C ASN A 144 2.15 14.15 -8.85
N CYS A 145 2.72 12.97 -9.10
CA CYS A 145 1.98 11.82 -9.61
C CYS A 145 0.79 11.48 -8.69
N TYR A 146 1.03 11.44 -7.37
CA TYR A 146 -0.02 11.16 -6.38
C TYR A 146 -1.11 12.24 -6.37
N ARG A 147 -0.76 13.52 -6.53
CA ARG A 147 -1.75 14.60 -6.60
C ARG A 147 -2.66 14.45 -7.81
N THR A 148 -2.13 14.05 -8.96
CA THR A 148 -2.92 13.75 -10.16
C THR A 148 -3.86 12.59 -9.92
N TYR A 149 -3.37 11.50 -9.31
CA TYR A 149 -4.20 10.37 -8.89
C TYR A 149 -5.33 10.81 -7.96
N TYR A 150 -4.99 11.53 -6.88
CA TYR A 150 -5.94 11.97 -5.86
C TYR A 150 -7.03 12.86 -6.47
N THR A 151 -6.65 13.88 -7.24
CA THR A 151 -7.59 14.84 -7.85
C THR A 151 -8.65 14.15 -8.72
N VAL A 152 -8.28 13.07 -9.40
CA VAL A 152 -9.17 12.37 -10.33
C VAL A 152 -9.95 11.23 -9.65
N SER A 153 -9.42 10.68 -8.55
CA SER A 153 -10.02 9.54 -7.86
C SER A 153 -10.88 9.93 -6.65
N ASP A 154 -10.74 11.15 -6.11
CA ASP A 154 -11.42 11.59 -4.88
C ASP A 154 -12.94 11.40 -4.98
N ASP A 155 -13.55 11.91 -6.05
CA ASP A 155 -15.00 11.89 -6.28
C ASP A 155 -15.60 10.47 -6.40
N VAL A 156 -14.78 9.47 -6.73
CA VAL A 156 -15.22 8.07 -6.93
C VAL A 156 -14.72 7.14 -5.83
N THR A 157 -13.83 7.59 -4.94
CA THR A 157 -13.19 6.78 -3.91
C THR A 157 -14.21 6.19 -2.94
N TYR A 158 -15.20 6.99 -2.50
CA TYR A 158 -16.27 6.49 -1.63
C TYR A 158 -17.07 5.37 -2.29
N ASN A 159 -17.48 5.57 -3.54
CA ASN A 159 -18.24 4.60 -4.32
C ASN A 159 -17.43 3.31 -4.59
N ALA A 160 -16.11 3.44 -4.78
CA ALA A 160 -15.22 2.30 -4.91
C ALA A 160 -15.12 1.51 -3.59
N LYS A 161 -15.03 2.19 -2.44
CA LYS A 161 -14.98 1.55 -1.11
C LYS A 161 -16.23 0.73 -0.79
N ILE A 162 -17.41 1.19 -1.22
CA ILE A 162 -18.67 0.43 -1.06
C ILE A 162 -18.88 -0.63 -2.17
N GLY A 163 -17.92 -0.82 -3.07
CA GLY A 163 -17.92 -1.91 -4.06
C GLY A 163 -18.64 -1.60 -5.38
N GLN A 164 -18.92 -0.33 -5.71
CA GLN A 164 -19.53 0.02 -6.98
C GLN A 164 -18.55 -0.26 -8.14
N GLN A 165 -18.88 -1.20 -9.01
CA GLN A 165 -17.96 -1.74 -10.02
C GLN A 165 -17.34 -0.69 -10.95
N ALA A 166 -18.14 0.28 -11.42
CA ALA A 166 -17.66 1.36 -12.27
C ALA A 166 -16.65 2.27 -11.54
N ALA A 167 -16.94 2.62 -10.29
CA ALA A 167 -16.03 3.41 -9.46
C ALA A 167 -14.73 2.65 -9.16
N VAL A 168 -14.82 1.35 -8.84
CA VAL A 168 -13.65 0.48 -8.68
C VAL A 168 -12.80 0.46 -9.94
N GLN A 169 -13.40 0.29 -11.13
CA GLN A 169 -12.65 0.31 -12.39
C GLN A 169 -11.92 1.63 -12.61
N ILE A 170 -12.58 2.77 -12.35
CA ILE A 170 -11.96 4.10 -12.47
C ILE A 170 -10.77 4.21 -11.52
N VAL A 171 -10.94 3.88 -10.23
CA VAL A 171 -9.84 3.92 -9.26
C VAL A 171 -8.68 3.04 -9.70
N CYS A 172 -8.94 1.83 -10.20
CA CYS A 172 -7.87 0.92 -10.62
C CYS A 172 -7.11 1.41 -11.86
N ILE A 173 -7.80 2.00 -12.83
CA ILE A 173 -7.13 2.63 -13.98
C ILE A 173 -6.25 3.78 -13.52
N ARG A 174 -6.75 4.63 -12.61
CA ARG A 174 -5.96 5.75 -12.08
C ARG A 174 -4.80 5.32 -11.21
N LEU A 175 -4.96 4.22 -10.48
CA LEU A 175 -3.89 3.61 -9.72
C LEU A 175 -2.77 3.12 -10.66
N ASP A 176 -3.12 2.51 -11.80
CA ASP A 176 -2.16 2.08 -12.80
C ASP A 176 -1.42 3.28 -13.42
N ASP A 177 -2.13 4.35 -13.79
CA ASP A 177 -1.54 5.60 -14.25
C ASP A 177 -0.54 6.17 -13.21
N PHE A 178 -0.89 6.11 -11.93
CA PHE A 178 -0.03 6.55 -10.83
C PHE A 178 1.22 5.69 -10.67
N LEU A 179 1.04 4.37 -10.65
CA LEU A 179 2.11 3.38 -10.56
C LEU A 179 3.13 3.61 -11.67
N ASN A 180 2.66 3.70 -12.92
CA ASN A 180 3.51 3.91 -14.08
C ASN A 180 4.24 5.27 -14.01
N CYS A 181 3.55 6.35 -13.62
CA CYS A 181 4.17 7.67 -13.41
C CYS A 181 5.35 7.62 -12.44
N VAL A 182 5.19 6.97 -11.29
CA VAL A 182 6.28 6.83 -10.30
C VAL A 182 7.37 5.90 -10.81
N LYS A 183 6.98 4.74 -11.35
CA LYS A 183 7.90 3.69 -11.80
C LYS A 183 8.80 4.16 -12.93
N ASP A 184 8.26 4.84 -13.93
CA ASP A 184 9.02 5.37 -15.07
C ASP A 184 10.04 6.43 -14.62
N ASN A 185 9.66 7.30 -13.70
CA ASN A 185 10.59 8.29 -13.16
C ASN A 185 11.70 7.65 -12.31
N ILE A 186 11.36 6.69 -11.45
CA ILE A 186 12.35 5.95 -10.66
C ILE A 186 13.27 5.13 -11.57
N PHE A 187 12.75 4.49 -12.61
CA PHE A 187 13.55 3.81 -13.63
C PHE A 187 14.55 4.76 -14.27
N ALA A 188 14.09 5.92 -14.73
CA ALA A 188 14.92 6.90 -15.42
C ALA A 188 15.95 7.60 -14.51
N LYS A 189 15.67 7.77 -13.22
CA LYS A 189 16.50 8.55 -12.28
C LYS A 189 17.32 7.71 -11.30
N CYS A 190 16.77 6.60 -10.85
CA CYS A 190 17.36 5.73 -9.82
C CYS A 190 17.83 4.38 -10.39
N GLY A 191 17.41 4.04 -11.61
CA GLY A 191 17.83 2.84 -12.33
C GLY A 191 16.78 1.71 -12.30
N PRO A 192 17.02 0.67 -13.11
CA PRO A 192 16.08 -0.44 -13.26
C PRO A 192 15.86 -1.20 -11.96
N GLU A 193 16.91 -1.43 -11.18
CA GLU A 193 16.83 -2.18 -9.92
C GLU A 193 15.89 -1.51 -8.91
N ALA A 194 16.04 -0.20 -8.69
CA ALA A 194 15.10 0.58 -7.87
C ALA A 194 13.66 0.45 -8.38
N SER A 195 13.44 0.55 -9.70
CA SER A 195 12.08 0.50 -10.26
C SER A 195 11.33 -0.81 -9.99
N THR A 196 12.05 -1.92 -9.74
CA THR A 196 11.43 -3.24 -9.51
C THR A 196 10.59 -3.32 -8.25
N ILE A 197 10.91 -2.53 -7.22
CA ILE A 197 10.19 -2.55 -5.95
C ILE A 197 9.13 -1.46 -5.85
N THR A 198 9.02 -0.57 -6.84
CA THR A 198 8.09 0.56 -6.83
C THR A 198 6.64 0.12 -6.72
N ASP A 199 6.26 -0.97 -7.40
CA ASP A 199 4.89 -1.49 -7.38
C ASP A 199 4.47 -1.85 -5.95
N VAL A 200 5.34 -2.53 -5.21
CA VAL A 200 5.12 -2.90 -3.81
C VAL A 200 4.99 -1.67 -2.93
N LEU A 201 5.88 -0.69 -3.07
CA LEU A 201 5.88 0.53 -2.27
C LEU A 201 4.62 1.37 -2.49
N VAL A 202 4.18 1.50 -3.74
CA VAL A 202 3.00 2.29 -4.12
C VAL A 202 1.72 1.58 -3.71
N ASN A 203 1.57 0.30 -4.02
CA ASN A 203 0.37 -0.46 -3.68
C ASN A 203 0.18 -0.55 -2.16
N THR A 204 1.25 -0.73 -1.40
CA THR A 204 1.16 -0.77 0.07
C THR A 204 0.75 0.58 0.66
N ALA A 205 1.09 1.69 0.00
CA ALA A 205 0.75 3.02 0.47
C ALA A 205 -0.71 3.43 0.20
N LEU A 206 -1.49 2.64 -0.56
CA LEU A 206 -2.84 3.00 -1.00
C LEU A 206 -3.87 1.96 -0.59
N ASP A 207 -4.83 2.37 0.24
CA ASP A 207 -5.88 1.49 0.81
C ASP A 207 -6.69 0.70 -0.23
N LEU A 208 -6.88 1.23 -1.45
CA LEU A 208 -7.71 0.61 -2.49
C LEU A 208 -6.94 -0.30 -3.45
N SER A 209 -5.61 -0.43 -3.30
CA SER A 209 -4.78 -1.22 -4.21
C SER A 209 -5.19 -2.70 -4.25
N GLN A 210 -5.57 -3.28 -3.11
CA GLN A 210 -6.02 -4.67 -3.04
C GLN A 210 -7.28 -4.98 -3.85
N THR A 211 -8.19 -4.00 -3.93
CA THR A 211 -9.42 -4.12 -4.73
C THR A 211 -9.09 -4.19 -6.23
N CYS A 212 -7.93 -3.67 -6.63
CA CYS A 212 -7.45 -3.69 -8.01
C CYS A 212 -6.68 -4.98 -8.35
N SER A 213 -5.88 -5.49 -7.42
CA SER A 213 -5.14 -6.75 -7.60
C SER A 213 -6.04 -7.99 -7.71
N SER A 214 -7.21 -7.96 -7.07
CA SER A 214 -8.17 -9.08 -7.07
C SER A 214 -8.92 -9.27 -8.41
N LYS A 215 -8.87 -8.31 -9.35
CA LYS A 215 -9.42 -8.46 -10.71
C LYS A 215 -8.49 -9.19 -11.68
N ALA A 216 -7.20 -9.32 -11.38
CA ALA A 216 -6.28 -10.11 -12.21
C ALA A 216 -6.62 -11.61 -12.23
N LEU A 217 -7.29 -12.14 -11.18
CA LEU A 217 -7.74 -13.53 -11.12
C LEU A 217 -9.14 -13.80 -11.69
N ALA A 218 -9.94 -12.77 -11.98
CA ALA A 218 -11.29 -12.95 -12.53
C ALA A 218 -11.31 -12.98 -14.07
N GLY A 219 -10.20 -12.64 -14.73
CA GLY A 219 -10.07 -12.59 -16.19
C GLY A 219 -9.58 -13.90 -16.86
N THR A 220 -9.17 -14.90 -16.08
CA THR A 220 -8.63 -16.16 -16.63
C THR A 220 -9.50 -17.36 -16.27
N THR A 221 -10.77 -17.32 -16.67
CA THR A 221 -11.60 -18.52 -16.73
C THR A 221 -12.02 -18.78 -18.17
N LYS A 222 -11.30 -19.73 -18.79
CA LYS A 222 -11.69 -20.59 -19.91
C LYS A 222 -12.21 -19.92 -21.20
N SER A 223 -11.32 -19.82 -22.18
CA SER A 223 -11.68 -20.27 -23.53
C SER A 223 -10.64 -21.28 -23.99
N SER A 224 -10.97 -22.56 -23.84
CA SER A 224 -10.27 -23.67 -24.47
C SER A 224 -11.31 -24.68 -24.92
N ALA A 225 -11.61 -24.66 -26.22
CA ALA A 225 -11.91 -25.81 -27.04
C ALA A 225 -11.78 -25.36 -28.52
N SER A 226 -10.65 -25.72 -29.15
CA SER A 226 -10.57 -26.64 -30.31
C SER A 226 -10.97 -25.96 -31.63
N GLY A 227 -10.15 -25.80 -32.67
CA GLY A 227 -8.98 -26.55 -33.13
C GLY A 227 -9.25 -27.01 -34.58
N ALA A 228 -8.55 -26.45 -35.57
CA ALA A 228 -8.13 -27.08 -36.84
C ALA A 228 -7.55 -26.07 -37.86
N THR A 229 -6.23 -26.12 -38.04
CA THR A 229 -5.45 -26.25 -39.28
C THR A 229 -5.91 -25.53 -40.57
N SER A 230 -5.12 -24.52 -41.01
CA SER A 230 -4.26 -24.53 -42.23
C SER A 230 -3.86 -23.11 -42.66
N SER A 231 -2.63 -22.97 -43.15
CA SER A 231 -2.02 -21.79 -43.82
C SER A 231 -1.83 -22.13 -45.31
N PRO A 232 -1.36 -21.26 -46.23
CA PRO A 232 -1.25 -19.78 -46.27
C PRO A 232 -1.91 -19.18 -47.55
N GLY A 233 -2.09 -17.86 -47.61
CA GLY A 233 -2.65 -17.17 -48.79
C GLY A 233 -2.21 -15.71 -48.90
N GLU A 234 -1.24 -15.51 -49.78
CA GLU A 234 -0.67 -14.28 -50.30
C GLU A 234 -1.73 -13.41 -51.01
N GLY A 235 -1.70 -12.08 -50.82
CA GLY A 235 -2.70 -11.20 -51.40
C GLY A 235 -2.53 -9.72 -51.07
N THR A 236 -1.62 -9.07 -51.80
CA THR A 236 -1.54 -7.63 -52.02
C THR A 236 -2.91 -6.99 -52.22
N ASN A 237 -3.25 -5.90 -51.52
CA ASN A 237 -3.84 -4.73 -52.17
C ASN A 237 -3.84 -3.47 -51.29
N ARG A 238 -3.22 -2.48 -51.90
CA ARG A 238 -3.20 -1.04 -51.65
C ARG A 238 -4.60 -0.47 -51.97
N GLN A 239 -5.22 0.25 -51.03
CA GLN A 239 -6.17 1.29 -51.41
C GLN A 239 -6.24 2.42 -50.37
N GLU A 240 -5.73 3.53 -50.84
CA GLU A 240 -5.87 4.91 -50.43
C GLU A 240 -7.34 5.36 -50.53
N SER A 241 -7.89 6.07 -49.53
CA SER A 241 -8.74 7.24 -49.74
C SER A 241 -9.28 7.86 -48.42
N ALA A 242 -9.41 9.18 -48.47
CA ALA A 242 -10.36 10.03 -47.75
C ALA A 242 -10.06 10.45 -46.29
N ARG A 243 -9.21 11.46 -46.21
CA ARG A 243 -9.52 12.77 -45.60
C ARG A 243 -11.01 12.97 -45.26
N SER A 244 -11.33 13.16 -43.98
CA SER A 244 -12.55 13.85 -43.56
C SER A 244 -12.23 14.82 -42.43
N THR A 245 -12.03 16.07 -42.82
CA THR A 245 -12.13 17.26 -41.99
C THR A 245 -13.59 17.45 -41.56
N ALA A 246 -13.87 17.43 -40.27
CA ALA A 246 -15.11 17.96 -39.71
C ALA A 246 -14.78 19.11 -38.74
N HIS A 247 -15.12 20.30 -39.21
CA HIS A 247 -15.07 21.58 -38.51
C HIS A 247 -16.53 21.89 -38.11
N VAL A 248 -16.89 21.90 -36.83
CA VAL A 248 -18.21 22.35 -36.29
C VAL A 248 -17.94 22.78 -34.84
N GLN A 249 -17.66 24.06 -34.58
CA GLN A 249 -18.56 25.20 -34.29
C GLN A 249 -18.60 25.54 -32.79
N ASP A 250 -18.34 26.83 -32.55
CA ASP A 250 -18.22 27.52 -31.27
C ASP A 250 -19.55 27.75 -30.53
N ALA A 251 -19.41 27.75 -29.19
CA ALA A 251 -20.06 28.59 -28.17
C ALA A 251 -21.53 28.29 -27.74
N PRO A 252 -22.05 28.82 -26.59
CA PRO A 252 -21.44 29.73 -25.60
C PRO A 252 -21.74 29.42 -24.08
N THR A 253 -21.06 30.19 -23.20
CA THR A 253 -21.54 30.73 -21.90
C THR A 253 -22.09 29.80 -20.81
N LEU A 254 -21.24 29.43 -19.85
CA LEU A 254 -21.67 29.01 -18.50
C LEU A 254 -20.91 29.73 -17.37
N THR A 255 -20.03 30.68 -17.72
CA THR A 255 -19.22 31.47 -16.78
C THR A 255 -19.89 32.74 -16.27
N LEU A 256 -21.03 33.16 -16.82
CA LEU A 256 -21.73 34.40 -16.42
C LEU A 256 -22.79 34.20 -15.31
N LEU A 257 -23.23 32.96 -15.04
CA LEU A 257 -24.21 32.71 -13.97
C LEU A 257 -23.57 32.65 -12.58
N PHE A 258 -22.33 32.16 -12.46
CA PHE A 258 -21.67 32.05 -11.15
C PHE A 258 -21.24 33.41 -10.57
N VAL A 259 -20.83 34.36 -11.42
CA VAL A 259 -20.41 35.70 -10.95
C VAL A 259 -21.61 36.49 -10.41
N ASN A 260 -22.81 36.29 -10.98
CA ASN A 260 -24.00 37.03 -10.57
C ASN A 260 -24.59 36.51 -9.23
N VAL A 261 -24.50 35.21 -8.96
CA VAL A 261 -24.95 34.62 -7.67
C VAL A 261 -24.04 35.04 -6.52
N CYS A 262 -22.72 35.08 -6.71
CA CYS A 262 -21.79 35.52 -5.67
C CYS A 262 -21.94 37.02 -5.35
N LEU A 263 -22.23 37.87 -6.34
CA LEU A 263 -22.43 39.30 -6.12
C LEU A 263 -23.73 39.61 -5.35
N GLN A 264 -24.80 38.85 -5.61
CA GLN A 264 -26.09 38.98 -4.89
C GLN A 264 -25.96 38.55 -3.42
N LEU A 265 -25.22 37.47 -3.13
CA LEU A 265 -25.00 37.00 -1.76
C LEU A 265 -24.08 37.93 -0.95
N GLY A 266 -23.09 38.55 -1.59
CA GLY A 266 -22.21 39.53 -0.94
C GLY A 266 -22.94 40.81 -0.51
N LEU A 267 -23.87 41.31 -1.33
CA LEU A 267 -24.66 42.51 -1.01
C LEU A 267 -25.66 42.29 0.12
N ALA A 268 -26.24 41.09 0.23
CA ALA A 268 -27.15 40.76 1.34
C ALA A 268 -26.43 40.72 2.69
N PHE A 269 -25.19 40.23 2.73
CA PHE A 269 -24.37 40.18 3.95
C PHE A 269 -23.89 41.56 4.41
N PHE A 270 -23.59 42.46 3.47
CA PHE A 270 -23.16 43.83 3.82
C PHE A 270 -24.30 44.70 4.37
N LEU A 271 -25.54 44.45 3.96
CA LEU A 271 -26.69 45.22 4.44
C LEU A 271 -27.14 44.79 5.84
N THR A 272 -27.01 43.52 6.22
CA THR A 272 -27.38 43.03 7.56
C THR A 272 -26.34 43.38 8.63
N TRP A 273 -25.07 43.56 8.26
CA TRP A 273 -24.02 43.90 9.22
C TRP A 273 -24.02 45.39 9.64
N ARG A 274 -24.68 46.27 8.88
CA ARG A 274 -24.73 47.72 9.17
C ARG A 274 -25.85 48.12 10.14
N THR A 275 -26.72 47.20 10.53
CA THR A 275 -27.89 47.48 11.41
C THR A 275 -27.81 46.77 12.77
N SER A 276 -26.62 46.39 13.23
CA SER A 276 -26.37 45.97 14.62
C SER A 276 -25.28 46.81 15.26
#